data_AF-A0A437Q826-F1
#
_entry.id   AF-A0A437Q826-F1
#
_cell.length_a   1.000
_cell.length_b   1.000
_cell.length_c   1.000
_cell.angle_alpha   90.00
_cell.angle_beta   90.00
_cell.angle_gamma   90.00
#
_symmetry.space_group_name_H-M   'P 1'
#
loop_
_entity.id
_entity.type
_entity.pdbx_description
1 polymer ?
#
loop_
_entity_poly.entity_id
_entity_poly.type
_entity_poly.pdbx_seq_one_letter_code
_entity_poly.pdbx_strand_id
1 'polypeptide(L)'
;MNNAIKVAIIALLAIGALQWFRVSAPLNTAQTANPPTSVPPTKVYYLSERDAKGLSIIANAMALAAPLKAAATAYLASHDELATSNAQVGFPKPESYTNRFIRSAGITASGDILVILNKSSGFEGASITLRPEENQHAMLIEWSCFSTNIKGLESVMQCPYRPAD
;
A
#
# COMPACT_ATOMS: atom_id res chain seq x y z
N MET A 1 1.80 -49.63 -9.12
CA MET A 1 3.16 -49.66 -9.71
C MET A 1 3.61 -48.20 -9.83
N ASN A 2 4.24 -47.67 -8.80
CA ASN A 2 5.71 -47.65 -8.56
C ASN A 2 6.36 -46.42 -9.23
N ASN A 3 6.68 -45.39 -8.45
CA ASN A 3 8.07 -45.21 -8.01
C ASN A 3 8.22 -43.98 -7.10
N ALA A 4 8.53 -44.27 -5.85
CA ALA A 4 9.16 -43.38 -4.89
C ALA A 4 10.69 -43.35 -5.13
N ILE A 5 11.30 -42.17 -5.03
CA ILE A 5 12.76 -41.97 -4.92
C ILE A 5 12.94 -40.83 -3.90
N LYS A 6 13.21 -41.14 -2.62
CA LYS A 6 14.56 -41.23 -1.97
C LYS A 6 15.33 -39.90 -2.05
N VAL A 7 15.28 -39.06 -1.01
CA VAL A 7 16.16 -39.03 0.20
C VAL A 7 17.64 -38.78 -0.10
N ALA A 8 18.14 -37.62 0.33
CA ALA A 8 19.50 -37.32 0.83
C ALA A 8 19.45 -35.91 1.46
N ILE A 9 19.36 -35.71 2.79
CA ILE A 9 20.40 -35.80 3.83
C ILE A 9 21.76 -35.28 3.39
N ILE A 10 22.04 -34.00 3.68
CA ILE A 10 23.37 -33.53 4.08
C ILE A 10 23.20 -32.71 5.37
N ALA A 11 23.70 -33.29 6.46
CA ALA A 11 23.97 -32.63 7.72
C ALA A 11 25.46 -32.27 7.77
N LEU A 12 25.81 -31.09 8.29
CA LEU A 12 27.05 -30.73 9.01
C LEU A 12 27.06 -29.19 9.16
N LEU A 13 26.73 -28.67 10.35
CA LEU A 13 27.67 -28.28 11.41
C LEU A 13 28.55 -27.08 11.04
N ALA A 14 28.20 -25.93 11.61
CA ALA A 14 29.16 -24.91 11.99
C ALA A 14 28.69 -24.22 13.27
N ILE A 15 29.22 -24.72 14.38
CA ILE A 15 29.26 -24.06 15.69
C ILE A 15 30.12 -22.81 15.50
N GLY A 16 29.58 -21.63 15.78
CA GLY A 16 30.29 -20.37 15.51
C GLY A 16 29.87 -19.25 16.46
N ALA A 17 30.50 -19.24 17.63
CA ALA A 17 30.80 -18.08 18.46
C ALA A 17 29.64 -17.16 18.93
N LEU A 18 29.18 -17.41 20.16
CA LEU A 18 28.77 -16.34 21.07
C LEU A 18 29.93 -15.33 21.20
N GLN A 19 29.80 -14.16 20.58
CA GLN A 19 30.64 -13.02 20.91
C GLN A 19 29.80 -11.96 21.62
N TRP A 20 29.98 -11.94 22.93
CA TRP A 20 29.56 -10.88 23.84
C TRP A 20 30.35 -9.61 23.52
N PHE A 21 29.87 -8.78 22.61
CA PHE A 21 30.34 -7.40 22.50
C PHE A 21 29.60 -6.53 23.52
N ARG A 22 30.16 -6.46 24.74
CA ARG A 22 29.92 -5.34 25.64
C ARG A 22 30.69 -4.14 25.12
N VAL A 23 30.05 -3.33 24.27
CA VAL A 23 30.57 -2.00 23.96
C VAL A 23 30.21 -1.09 25.13
N SER A 24 31.20 -0.85 26.00
CA SER A 24 31.16 0.23 26.98
C SER A 24 31.17 1.55 26.23
N ALA A 25 30.02 2.21 26.14
CA ALA A 25 29.94 3.56 25.63
C ALA A 25 30.61 4.52 26.63
N PRO A 26 31.49 5.44 26.19
CA PRO A 26 31.99 6.51 27.04
C PRO A 26 30.84 7.47 27.40
N LEU A 27 30.79 7.86 28.68
CA LEU A 27 29.98 8.98 29.18
C LEU A 27 30.40 10.24 28.42
N ASN A 28 29.63 10.58 27.40
CA ASN A 28 29.82 11.82 26.67
C ASN A 28 29.33 12.97 27.57
N THR A 29 30.28 13.83 27.88
CA THR A 29 30.19 15.08 28.61
C THR A 29 28.97 15.89 28.16
N ALA A 30 28.21 16.37 29.14
CA ALA A 30 27.08 17.26 28.95
C ALA A 30 27.49 18.47 28.09
N GLN A 31 27.06 18.46 26.84
CA GLN A 31 27.19 19.57 25.93
C GLN A 31 25.98 20.47 26.18
N THR A 32 26.18 21.54 26.96
CA THR A 32 25.27 22.68 27.09
C THR A 32 25.25 23.45 25.77
N ALA A 33 24.72 22.83 24.72
CA ALA A 33 24.39 23.50 23.48
C ALA A 33 23.10 24.30 23.72
N ASN A 34 23.20 25.62 23.59
CA ASN A 34 22.06 26.52 23.54
C ASN A 34 21.00 25.96 22.56
N PRO A 35 19.70 26.02 22.90
CA PRO A 35 18.66 25.54 22.02
C PRO A 35 18.76 26.29 20.68
N PRO A 36 18.78 25.60 19.53
CA PRO A 36 18.72 26.28 18.25
C PRO A 36 17.45 27.13 18.21
N THR A 37 17.66 28.43 18.01
CA THR A 37 16.67 29.44 17.70
C THR A 37 15.62 28.89 16.74
N SER A 38 14.38 28.83 17.24
CA SER A 38 13.12 28.87 16.50
C SER A 38 13.19 28.36 15.06
N VAL A 39 13.24 27.04 14.90
CA VAL A 39 12.59 26.45 13.73
C VAL A 39 11.12 26.91 13.83
N PRO A 40 10.58 27.66 12.85
CA PRO A 40 9.15 27.97 12.87
C PRO A 40 8.40 26.65 13.01
N PRO A 41 7.29 26.57 13.78
CA PRO A 41 6.59 25.32 13.95
C PRO A 41 6.19 24.81 12.56
N THR A 42 6.93 23.82 12.05
CA THR A 42 6.41 22.93 11.02
C THR A 42 5.09 22.46 11.60
N LYS A 43 3.97 22.81 10.98
CA LYS A 43 2.67 22.27 11.36
C LYS A 43 2.74 20.76 11.16
N VAL A 44 3.20 20.05 12.19
CA VAL A 44 2.94 18.64 12.36
C VAL A 44 1.44 18.59 12.60
N TYR A 45 0.68 18.22 11.57
CA TYR A 45 -0.75 17.99 11.70
C TYR A 45 -0.91 16.78 12.62
N TYR A 46 -1.13 17.04 13.91
CA TYR A 46 -1.58 16.02 14.84
C TYR A 46 -2.92 15.50 14.33
N LEU A 47 -2.99 14.17 14.15
CA LEU A 47 -4.20 13.42 13.84
C LEU A 47 -5.33 13.87 14.77
N SER A 48 -6.20 14.73 14.28
CA SER A 48 -7.48 15.02 14.88
C SER A 48 -8.34 13.74 14.83
N GLU A 49 -9.38 13.60 15.66
CA GLU A 49 -10.32 12.46 15.59
C GLU A 49 -10.92 12.26 14.19
N ARG A 50 -10.99 13.32 13.37
CA ARG A 50 -11.39 13.24 11.95
C ARG A 50 -10.40 12.44 11.12
N ASP A 51 -9.12 12.48 11.47
CA ASP A 51 -8.07 11.76 10.77
C ASP A 51 -8.15 10.27 11.11
N ALA A 52 -8.33 9.89 12.38
CA ALA A 52 -8.48 8.47 12.76
C ALA A 52 -9.64 7.76 12.03
N LYS A 53 -10.79 8.44 11.88
CA LYS A 53 -11.91 7.94 11.08
C LYS A 53 -11.52 7.82 9.60
N GLY A 54 -10.89 8.86 9.04
CA GLY A 54 -10.40 8.87 7.66
C GLY A 54 -9.46 7.69 7.36
N LEU A 55 -8.49 7.43 8.24
CA LEU A 55 -7.54 6.31 8.13
C LEU A 55 -8.27 4.97 8.01
N SER A 56 -9.27 4.72 8.87
CA SER A 56 -10.03 3.47 8.83
C SER A 56 -10.83 3.28 7.54
N ILE A 57 -11.38 4.37 6.99
CA ILE A 57 -12.14 4.35 5.73
C ILE A 57 -11.21 4.03 4.57
N ILE A 58 -10.03 4.62 4.55
CA ILE A 58 -9.03 4.42 3.50
C ILE A 58 -8.45 3.02 3.58
N ALA A 59 -8.15 2.53 4.79
CA ALA A 59 -7.72 1.15 4.98
C ALA A 59 -8.78 0.16 4.45
N ASN A 60 -10.06 0.44 4.65
CA ASN A 60 -11.16 -0.37 4.12
C ASN A 60 -11.24 -0.30 2.58
N ALA A 61 -11.08 0.89 2.00
CA ALA A 61 -11.00 1.07 0.55
C ALA A 61 -9.81 0.31 -0.06
N MET A 62 -8.63 0.38 0.55
CA MET A 62 -7.43 -0.35 0.12
C MET A 62 -7.59 -1.86 0.25
N ALA A 63 -8.24 -2.34 1.32
CA ALA A 63 -8.56 -3.75 1.49
C ALA A 63 -9.48 -4.27 0.38
N LEU A 64 -10.44 -3.46 -0.08
CA LEU A 64 -11.31 -3.79 -1.20
C LEU A 64 -10.59 -3.73 -2.56
N ALA A 65 -9.63 -2.83 -2.72
CA ALA A 65 -8.81 -2.75 -3.92
C ALA A 65 -7.80 -3.90 -4.04
N ALA A 66 -7.36 -4.49 -2.92
CA ALA A 66 -6.34 -5.55 -2.90
C ALA A 66 -6.65 -6.76 -3.82
N PRO A 67 -7.85 -7.40 -3.78
CA PRO A 67 -8.16 -8.50 -4.69
C PRO A 67 -8.22 -8.08 -6.16
N LEU A 68 -8.74 -6.88 -6.46
CA LEU A 68 -8.74 -6.32 -7.81
C LEU A 68 -7.32 -6.11 -8.31
N LYS A 69 -6.42 -5.63 -7.45
CA LYS A 69 -4.99 -5.44 -7.73
C LYS A 69 -4.31 -6.75 -8.09
N ALA A 70 -4.49 -7.78 -7.25
CA ALA A 70 -3.93 -9.10 -7.50
C ALA A 70 -4.42 -9.68 -8.83
N ALA A 71 -5.71 -9.53 -9.13
CA ALA A 71 -6.31 -10.06 -10.35
C ALA A 71 -5.90 -9.30 -11.61
N ALA A 72 -5.80 -7.96 -11.54
CA ALA A 72 -5.27 -7.13 -12.63
C ALA A 72 -3.81 -7.49 -12.94
N THR A 73 -2.98 -7.69 -11.92
CA THR A 73 -1.60 -8.15 -12.10
C THR A 73 -1.53 -9.53 -12.76
N ALA A 74 -2.37 -10.47 -12.33
CA ALA A 74 -2.42 -11.81 -12.93
C ALA A 74 -2.92 -11.77 -14.39
N TYR A 75 -3.87 -10.88 -14.70
CA TYR A 75 -4.37 -10.67 -16.06
C TYR A 75 -3.26 -10.13 -16.97
N LEU A 76 -2.52 -9.09 -16.53
CA LEU A 76 -1.38 -8.58 -17.28
C LEU A 76 -0.35 -9.68 -17.57
N ALA A 77 0.01 -10.47 -16.57
CA ALA A 77 0.99 -11.55 -16.72
C ALA A 77 0.56 -12.67 -17.69
N SER A 78 -0.73 -12.78 -18.02
CA SER A 78 -1.27 -13.81 -18.91
C SER A 78 -1.68 -13.30 -20.29
N HIS A 79 -1.91 -12.00 -20.44
CA HIS A 79 -2.43 -11.39 -21.67
C HIS A 79 -1.50 -10.32 -22.26
N ASP A 80 -0.45 -9.91 -21.54
CA ASP A 80 0.44 -8.79 -21.90
C ASP A 80 -0.29 -7.45 -22.14
N GLU A 81 -1.50 -7.31 -21.59
CA GLU A 81 -2.30 -6.08 -21.57
C GLU A 81 -2.99 -5.88 -20.21
N LEU A 82 -3.27 -4.63 -19.85
CA LEU A 82 -4.04 -4.33 -18.64
C LEU A 82 -5.51 -4.70 -18.82
N ALA A 83 -6.12 -5.25 -17.77
CA ALA A 83 -7.56 -5.41 -17.74
C ALA A 83 -8.24 -4.02 -17.81
N THR A 84 -9.31 -3.91 -18.58
CA THR A 84 -10.09 -2.68 -18.78
C THR A 84 -11.43 -2.69 -18.04
N SER A 85 -11.73 -3.78 -17.34
CA SER A 85 -12.98 -3.96 -16.59
C SER A 85 -12.90 -5.08 -15.55
N ASN A 86 -13.80 -5.05 -14.56
CA ASN A 86 -13.94 -6.15 -13.58
C ASN A 86 -14.31 -7.48 -14.25
N ALA A 87 -15.06 -7.46 -15.35
CA ALA A 87 -15.54 -8.67 -16.01
C ALA A 87 -14.38 -9.51 -16.59
N GLN A 88 -13.34 -8.86 -17.14
CA GLN A 88 -12.16 -9.54 -17.68
C GLN A 88 -11.38 -10.32 -16.61
N VAL A 89 -11.41 -9.84 -15.36
CA VAL A 89 -10.75 -10.48 -14.23
C VAL A 89 -11.69 -11.37 -13.40
N GLY A 90 -12.90 -11.63 -13.89
CA GLY A 90 -13.89 -12.51 -13.24
C GLY A 90 -14.54 -11.91 -11.98
N PHE A 91 -14.51 -10.60 -11.82
CA PHE A 91 -15.12 -9.89 -10.69
C PHE A 91 -16.50 -9.29 -11.05
N PRO A 92 -17.38 -9.07 -10.06
CA PRO A 92 -18.69 -8.48 -10.29
C PRO A 92 -18.58 -7.01 -10.71
N LYS A 93 -19.70 -6.44 -11.17
CA LYS A 93 -19.76 -5.02 -11.57
C LYS A 93 -19.35 -4.08 -10.43
N PRO A 94 -18.76 -2.91 -10.71
CA PRO A 94 -18.21 -2.02 -9.69
C PRO A 94 -19.19 -1.61 -8.58
N GLU A 95 -20.48 -1.49 -8.90
CA GLU A 95 -21.55 -1.12 -7.96
C GLU A 95 -21.82 -2.21 -6.92
N SER A 96 -21.43 -3.46 -7.19
CA SER A 96 -21.60 -4.60 -6.28
C SER A 96 -20.70 -4.50 -5.03
N TYR A 97 -19.69 -3.63 -5.06
CA TYR A 97 -18.79 -3.36 -3.92
C TYR A 97 -19.32 -2.28 -2.97
N THR A 98 -20.55 -1.80 -3.17
CA THR A 98 -21.17 -0.79 -2.31
C THR A 98 -21.21 -1.27 -0.87
N ASN A 99 -20.79 -0.41 0.06
CA ASN A 99 -20.90 -0.66 1.50
C ASN A 99 -21.16 0.64 2.27
N ARG A 100 -21.00 0.61 3.60
CA ARG A 100 -21.22 1.77 4.47
C ARG A 100 -20.49 3.03 4.01
N PHE A 101 -19.26 2.93 3.51
CA PHE A 101 -18.42 4.09 3.16
C PHE A 101 -18.06 4.18 1.67
N ILE A 102 -18.25 3.10 0.92
CA ILE A 102 -17.85 2.96 -0.49
C ILE A 102 -19.09 2.88 -1.36
N ARG A 103 -19.06 3.63 -2.47
CA ARG A 103 -20.09 3.66 -3.51
C ARG A 103 -19.80 2.64 -4.61
N SER A 104 -18.55 2.48 -5.01
CA SER A 104 -18.16 1.55 -6.07
C SER A 104 -16.66 1.26 -6.00
N ALA A 105 -16.25 0.10 -6.48
CA ALA A 105 -14.84 -0.25 -6.66
C ALA A 105 -14.67 -1.08 -7.94
N GLY A 106 -13.74 -0.72 -8.80
CA GLY A 106 -13.51 -1.49 -10.02
C GLY A 106 -12.34 -1.01 -10.87
N ILE A 107 -12.08 -1.76 -11.92
CA ILE A 107 -11.07 -1.49 -12.94
C ILE A 107 -11.69 -0.60 -14.02
N THR A 108 -11.02 0.50 -14.33
CA THR A 108 -11.42 1.45 -15.38
C THR A 108 -10.93 0.98 -16.75
N ALA A 109 -11.39 1.65 -17.81
CA ALA A 109 -10.92 1.38 -19.17
C ALA A 109 -9.41 1.62 -19.37
N SER A 110 -8.76 2.38 -18.48
CA SER A 110 -7.30 2.62 -18.49
C SER A 110 -6.51 1.57 -17.71
N GLY A 111 -7.17 0.60 -17.07
CA GLY A 111 -6.53 -0.36 -16.17
C GLY A 111 -6.22 0.17 -14.77
N ASP A 112 -6.68 1.39 -14.45
CA ASP A 112 -6.63 1.91 -13.09
C ASP A 112 -7.68 1.20 -12.22
N ILE A 113 -7.38 0.99 -10.94
CA ILE A 113 -8.38 0.57 -9.95
C ILE A 113 -8.93 1.82 -9.27
N LEU A 114 -10.22 2.07 -9.43
CA LEU A 114 -10.92 3.22 -8.89
C LEU A 114 -11.87 2.77 -7.77
N VAL A 115 -11.67 3.31 -6.57
CA VAL A 115 -12.61 3.19 -5.44
C VAL A 115 -13.24 4.55 -5.18
N ILE A 116 -14.56 4.63 -5.20
CA ILE A 116 -15.30 5.88 -4.96
C ILE A 116 -16.01 5.84 -3.62
N LEU A 117 -15.83 6.88 -2.81
CA LEU A 117 -16.42 7.01 -1.49
C LEU A 117 -17.82 7.62 -1.57
N ASN A 118 -18.72 7.17 -0.68
CA ASN A 118 -20.08 7.69 -0.57
C ASN A 118 -20.18 8.78 0.51
N LYS A 119 -21.35 9.40 0.67
CA LYS A 119 -21.60 10.48 1.65
C LYS A 119 -21.30 10.10 3.10
N SER A 120 -21.56 8.86 3.50
CA SER A 120 -21.37 8.38 4.88
C SER A 120 -19.91 8.32 5.31
N SER A 121 -18.97 8.30 4.34
CA SER A 121 -17.54 8.42 4.61
C SER A 121 -17.16 9.80 5.16
N GLY A 122 -17.93 10.85 4.85
CA GLY A 122 -17.54 12.24 5.06
C GLY A 122 -16.71 12.83 3.91
N PHE A 123 -16.42 12.03 2.88
CA PHE A 123 -15.67 12.39 1.67
C PHE A 123 -16.51 12.08 0.42
N GLU A 124 -17.71 12.65 0.33
CA GLU A 124 -18.65 12.35 -0.75
C GLU A 124 -18.02 12.59 -2.13
N GLY A 125 -18.00 11.55 -2.97
CA GLY A 125 -17.46 11.64 -4.32
C GLY A 125 -15.93 11.64 -4.40
N ALA A 126 -15.22 11.63 -3.26
CA ALA A 126 -13.77 11.43 -3.27
C ALA A 126 -13.45 10.03 -3.82
N SER A 127 -12.38 9.94 -4.61
CA SER A 127 -11.89 8.67 -5.13
C SER A 127 -10.46 8.39 -4.68
N ILE A 128 -10.17 7.09 -4.60
CA ILE A 128 -8.83 6.54 -4.45
C ILE A 128 -8.56 5.75 -5.74
N THR A 129 -7.51 6.11 -6.45
CA THR A 129 -7.11 5.49 -7.71
C THR A 129 -5.77 4.81 -7.52
N LEU A 130 -5.69 3.51 -7.81
CA LEU A 130 -4.43 2.78 -7.90
C LEU A 130 -4.11 2.67 -9.39
N ARG A 131 -3.00 3.28 -9.80
CA ARG A 131 -2.53 3.26 -11.19
C ARG A 131 -1.38 2.27 -11.31
N PRO A 132 -1.43 1.33 -12.26
CA PRO A 132 -0.26 0.54 -12.60
C PRO A 132 0.77 1.43 -13.30
N GLU A 133 2.00 1.41 -12.80
CA GLU A 133 3.19 1.97 -13.45
C GLU A 133 4.03 0.79 -13.94
N GLU A 134 4.29 0.74 -15.25
CA GLU A 134 5.16 -0.28 -15.82
C GLU A 134 6.61 -0.03 -15.39
N ASN A 135 7.18 -0.95 -14.63
CA ASN A 135 8.61 -0.94 -14.38
C ASN A 135 9.32 -1.63 -15.55
N GLN A 136 9.86 -0.83 -16.46
CA GLN A 136 10.58 -1.28 -17.66
C GLN A 136 11.79 -2.18 -17.36
N HIS A 137 12.29 -2.20 -16.13
CA HIS A 137 13.46 -2.99 -15.75
C HIS A 137 13.11 -4.34 -15.13
N ALA A 138 11.96 -4.46 -14.46
CA ALA A 138 11.63 -5.64 -13.67
C ALA A 138 10.58 -6.56 -14.31
N MET A 139 9.92 -6.12 -15.39
CA MET A 139 8.68 -6.77 -15.89
C MET A 139 7.63 -6.94 -14.77
N LEU A 140 7.66 -6.04 -13.78
CA LEU A 140 6.74 -6.00 -12.65
C LEU A 140 5.88 -4.73 -12.75
N ILE A 141 4.65 -4.83 -12.27
CA ILE A 141 3.78 -3.68 -12.08
C ILE A 141 4.09 -3.07 -10.72
N GLU A 142 4.49 -1.80 -10.72
CA GLU A 142 4.44 -0.97 -9.51
C GLU A 142 3.09 -0.27 -9.45
N TRP A 143 2.54 -0.09 -8.25
CA TRP A 143 1.24 0.55 -8.09
C TRP A 143 1.42 1.88 -7.37
N SER A 144 1.08 2.97 -8.05
CA SER A 144 0.99 4.31 -7.46
C SER A 144 -0.42 4.59 -7.02
N CYS A 145 -0.57 5.35 -5.95
CA CYS A 145 -1.87 5.70 -5.40
C CYS A 145 -2.14 7.19 -5.50
N PHE A 146 -3.35 7.52 -5.93
CA PHE A 146 -3.83 8.87 -6.09
C PHE A 146 -5.13 9.01 -5.32
N SER A 147 -5.38 10.20 -4.78
CA SER A 147 -6.69 10.51 -4.23
C SER A 147 -7.11 11.93 -4.59
N THR A 148 -8.41 12.08 -4.84
CA THR A 148 -9.02 13.40 -5.03
C THR A 148 -9.62 13.85 -3.71
N ASN A 149 -9.43 15.10 -3.32
CA ASN A 149 -10.13 15.72 -2.18
C ASN A 149 -9.86 15.06 -0.80
N ILE A 150 -8.80 14.25 -0.68
CA ILE A 150 -8.32 13.74 0.61
C ILE A 150 -6.85 14.15 0.76
N LYS A 151 -6.53 14.89 1.83
CA LYS A 151 -5.17 15.35 2.15
C LYS A 151 -4.62 14.55 3.32
N GLY A 152 -3.29 14.39 3.41
CA GLY A 152 -2.67 13.72 4.56
C GLY A 152 -2.63 12.19 4.45
N LEU A 153 -2.82 11.64 3.25
CA LEU A 153 -2.85 10.19 3.03
C LEU A 153 -1.49 9.56 2.75
N GLU A 154 -0.47 10.40 2.61
CA GLU A 154 0.87 10.02 2.23
C GLU A 154 1.46 8.98 3.18
N SER A 155 1.12 9.05 4.48
CA SER A 155 1.66 8.19 5.53
C SER A 155 0.97 6.84 5.69
N VAL A 156 -0.18 6.64 5.04
CA VAL A 156 -1.07 5.48 5.26
C VAL A 156 -1.16 4.58 4.04
N MET A 157 -0.89 5.15 2.87
CA MET A 157 -0.96 4.42 1.61
C MET A 157 0.23 3.46 1.49
N GLN A 158 -0.06 2.21 1.13
CA GLN A 158 0.96 1.15 0.95
C GLN A 158 1.70 1.25 -0.39
N CYS A 159 1.57 2.37 -1.08
CA CYS A 159 1.95 2.63 -2.46
C CYS A 159 2.48 4.07 -2.51
N PRO A 160 3.44 4.37 -3.40
CA PRO A 160 3.88 5.74 -3.65
C PRO A 160 2.67 6.63 -3.91
N TYR A 161 2.42 7.58 -3.01
CA TYR A 161 1.27 8.49 -3.12
C TYR A 161 1.64 9.68 -3.99
N ARG A 162 0.76 10.04 -4.92
CA ARG A 162 0.81 11.27 -5.71
C ARG A 162 -0.56 11.94 -5.66
N PRO A 163 -0.65 13.27 -5.46
CA PRO A 163 -1.94 13.96 -5.58
C PRO A 163 -2.51 13.78 -6.99
N ALA A 164 -3.83 13.63 -7.11
CA ALA A 164 -4.47 13.69 -8.42
C ALA A 164 -4.38 15.13 -8.96
N ASP A 165 -3.92 15.29 -10.20
CA ASP A 165 -3.87 16.57 -10.91
C ASP A 165 -5.28 17.14 -11.18
#